data_AF-A0A5C5X9X8-F1
#
_entry.id   AF-A0A5C5X9X8-F1
#
_cell.length_a   1.000
_cell.length_b   1.000
_cell.length_c   1.000
_cell.angle_alpha   90.00
_cell.angle_beta   90.00
_cell.angle_gamma   90.00
#
_symmetry.space_group_name_H-M   'P 1'
#
loop_
_entity.id
_entity.type
_entity.pdbx_description
1 polymer ?
#
loop_
_entity_poly.entity_id
_entity_poly.type
_entity_poly.pdbx_seq_one_letter_code
_entity_poly.pdbx_strand_id
1 'polypeptide(L)'
;MPSFVLNASTTSLRPIEQKGSMIAFNDNSHSSSSGRLRFPPGQIVITSNALAQLSHAEVFTALKRHLTGDWGDCCPEGRQANELALELGGRVFSVYHSEDHHKFWIITEADHTLTTVLMQDDY
;
A
#
# COMPACT_ATOMS: atom_id res chain seq x y z
N MET A 1 -68.74 9.94 -19.90
CA MET A 1 -68.68 9.89 -21.38
C MET A 1 -68.23 11.25 -21.88
N PRO A 2 -67.29 11.38 -22.85
CA PRO A 2 -66.70 10.35 -23.72
C PRO A 2 -65.18 10.18 -23.61
N SER A 3 -64.76 9.04 -24.13
CA SER A 3 -63.41 8.51 -24.36
C SER A 3 -62.68 9.22 -25.50
N PHE A 4 -61.35 9.14 -25.54
CA PHE A 4 -60.62 8.95 -26.80
C PHE A 4 -59.34 8.13 -26.57
N VAL A 5 -59.30 6.99 -27.25
CA VAL A 5 -58.15 6.09 -27.40
C VAL A 5 -57.46 6.49 -28.71
N LEU A 6 -56.12 6.50 -28.74
CA LEU A 6 -55.39 6.40 -30.00
C LEU A 6 -54.15 5.52 -29.85
N ASN A 7 -53.95 4.73 -30.90
CA ASN A 7 -53.24 3.47 -30.98
C ASN A 7 -51.79 3.64 -31.49
N ALA A 8 -50.97 2.65 -31.10
CA ALA A 8 -49.74 2.10 -31.69
C ALA A 8 -48.81 2.94 -32.58
N SER A 9 -47.50 2.82 -32.30
CA SER A 9 -46.53 2.35 -33.30
C SER A 9 -45.29 1.73 -32.64
N THR A 10 -45.07 0.46 -32.96
CA THR A 10 -43.90 -0.37 -32.67
C THR A 10 -42.67 0.15 -33.41
N THR A 11 -41.49 0.21 -32.77
CA THR A 11 -40.17 -0.11 -33.37
C THR A 11 -39.08 -0.24 -32.29
N SER A 12 -38.65 -1.49 -32.11
CA SER A 12 -37.27 -1.99 -31.99
C SER A 12 -36.21 -1.19 -31.22
N LEU A 13 -35.78 -1.73 -30.07
CA LEU A 13 -34.36 -1.81 -29.72
C LEU A 13 -34.05 -3.18 -29.10
N ARG A 14 -33.15 -3.94 -29.72
CA ARG A 14 -32.59 -5.18 -29.16
C ARG A 14 -31.62 -4.84 -28.02
N PRO A 15 -31.52 -5.65 -26.95
CA PRO A 15 -30.42 -5.52 -26.00
C PRO A 15 -29.12 -5.96 -26.68
N ILE A 16 -28.06 -5.15 -26.54
CA ILE A 16 -26.73 -5.44 -27.03
C ILE A 16 -26.10 -6.45 -26.06
N GLU A 17 -25.99 -7.71 -26.49
CA GLU A 17 -25.23 -8.74 -25.77
C GLU A 17 -23.73 -8.57 -26.11
N GLN A 18 -22.98 -7.90 -25.23
CA GLN A 18 -21.52 -7.85 -25.33
C GLN A 18 -20.92 -9.14 -24.75
N LYS A 19 -20.72 -10.14 -25.61
CA LYS A 19 -19.85 -11.28 -25.30
C LYS A 19 -18.39 -10.84 -25.39
N GLY A 20 -17.84 -10.41 -24.26
CA GLY A 20 -16.40 -10.28 -24.07
C GLY A 20 -15.75 -11.67 -24.03
N SER A 21 -14.98 -12.00 -25.07
CA SER A 21 -14.09 -13.15 -25.09
C SER A 21 -12.96 -12.92 -24.08
N MET A 22 -12.93 -13.68 -22.97
CA MET A 22 -11.78 -13.67 -22.07
C MET A 22 -10.66 -14.52 -22.68
N ILE A 23 -9.65 -13.85 -23.22
CA ILE A 23 -8.38 -14.48 -23.57
C ILE A 23 -7.58 -14.60 -22.28
N ALA A 24 -7.40 -15.82 -21.76
CA ALA A 24 -6.54 -16.07 -20.61
C ALA A 24 -5.08 -15.92 -21.04
N PHE A 25 -4.40 -14.87 -20.58
CA PHE A 25 -2.95 -14.76 -20.70
C PHE A 25 -2.30 -15.61 -19.61
N ASN A 26 -1.76 -16.76 -20.02
CA ASN A 26 -0.93 -17.61 -19.18
C ASN A 26 0.47 -17.00 -19.09
N ASP A 27 0.74 -16.20 -18.05
CA ASP A 27 2.08 -15.68 -17.76
C ASP A 27 2.87 -16.65 -16.88
N ASN A 28 4.00 -17.12 -17.40
CA ASN A 28 4.89 -18.07 -16.74
C ASN A 28 5.86 -17.28 -15.84
N SER A 29 5.49 -17.11 -14.57
CA SER A 29 6.13 -16.22 -13.61
C SER A 29 7.57 -16.64 -13.24
N HIS A 30 8.57 -15.86 -13.70
CA HIS A 30 9.76 -15.58 -12.89
C HIS A 30 9.44 -14.40 -11.98
N SER A 31 9.10 -14.68 -10.72
CA SER A 31 8.63 -13.68 -9.75
C SER A 31 9.74 -12.70 -9.35
N SER A 32 9.80 -11.56 -10.00
CA SER A 32 10.31 -10.34 -9.36
C SER A 32 9.12 -9.69 -8.65
N SER A 33 9.14 -9.66 -7.32
CA SER A 33 8.06 -9.16 -6.45
C SER A 33 7.92 -7.63 -6.53
N SER A 34 7.52 -7.13 -7.68
CA SER A 34 7.17 -5.72 -7.83
C SER A 34 5.72 -5.51 -7.38
N GLY A 35 5.53 -5.03 -6.14
CA GLY A 35 4.39 -4.17 -5.81
C GLY A 35 3.28 -4.70 -4.90
N ARG A 36 3.45 -5.84 -4.20
CA ARG A 36 2.47 -6.25 -3.17
C ARG A 36 2.92 -5.80 -1.78
N LEU A 37 2.07 -5.04 -1.08
CA LEU A 37 2.27 -4.72 0.33
C LEU A 37 2.19 -6.02 1.15
N ARG A 38 3.14 -6.20 2.08
CA ARG A 38 3.20 -7.37 2.97
C ARG A 38 2.21 -7.26 4.14
N PHE A 39 1.88 -6.05 4.55
CA PHE A 39 0.95 -5.74 5.65
C PHE A 39 0.29 -4.36 5.40
N PRO A 40 -0.89 -4.08 6.01
CA PRO A 40 -1.53 -2.78 5.88
C PRO A 40 -0.74 -1.70 6.65
N PRO A 41 -0.71 -0.45 6.18
CA PRO A 41 -0.01 0.64 6.86
C PRO A 41 -0.77 1.20 8.08
N GLY A 42 -2.06 0.92 8.21
CA GLY A 42 -2.91 1.63 9.17
C GLY A 42 -2.92 3.14 8.93
N GLN A 43 -3.07 3.91 10.01
CA GLN A 43 -2.88 5.36 9.99
C GLN A 43 -1.40 5.69 9.91
N ILE A 44 -1.01 6.55 8.97
CA ILE A 44 0.37 7.02 8.86
C ILE A 44 0.49 8.38 9.54
N VAL A 45 1.46 8.52 10.44
CA VAL A 45 1.81 9.78 11.09
C VAL A 45 3.30 10.06 10.91
N ILE A 46 3.65 11.34 10.92
CA ILE A 46 5.03 11.81 10.80
C ILE A 46 5.25 12.78 11.95
N THR A 47 6.33 12.62 12.71
CA THR A 47 6.68 13.57 13.78
C THR A 47 7.02 14.94 13.18
N SER A 48 6.82 16.02 13.96
CA SER A 48 7.15 17.37 13.48
C SER A 48 8.63 17.52 13.11
N ASN A 49 9.51 16.81 13.82
CA ASN A 49 10.95 16.82 13.56
C ASN A 49 11.28 16.10 12.24
N ALA A 50 10.72 14.91 12.00
CA ALA A 50 10.87 14.21 10.72
C ALA A 50 10.29 15.01 9.56
N LEU A 51 9.13 15.66 9.74
CA LEU A 51 8.52 16.52 8.73
C LEU A 51 9.39 17.74 8.38
N ALA A 52 10.17 18.26 9.34
CA ALA A 52 11.05 19.39 9.13
C ALA A 52 12.36 19.02 8.41
N GLN A 53 12.78 17.76 8.49
CA GLN A 53 14.08 17.30 7.98
C GLN A 53 13.99 16.43 6.72
N LEU A 54 12.84 15.78 6.48
CA LEU A 54 12.68 14.84 5.38
C LEU A 54 11.80 15.44 4.28
N SER A 55 12.19 15.24 3.03
CA SER A 55 11.33 15.53 1.90
C SER A 55 10.19 14.52 1.79
N HIS A 56 9.10 14.93 1.14
CA HIS A 56 7.98 14.04 0.85
C HIS A 56 8.40 12.81 0.02
N ALA A 57 9.39 12.97 -0.88
CA ALA A 57 9.88 11.90 -1.73
C ALA A 57 10.64 10.84 -0.92
N GLU A 58 11.46 11.26 0.05
CA GLU A 58 12.18 10.35 0.95
C GLU A 58 11.21 9.58 1.83
N VAL A 59 10.24 10.27 2.44
CA VAL A 59 9.21 9.62 3.27
C VAL A 59 8.42 8.59 2.46
N PHE A 60 7.96 8.96 1.26
CA PHE A 60 7.18 8.05 0.41
C PHE A 60 8.00 6.83 -0.03
N THR A 61 9.26 7.04 -0.39
CA THR A 61 10.16 5.95 -0.79
C THR A 61 10.42 5.00 0.37
N ALA A 62 10.70 5.53 1.56
CA ALA A 62 10.93 4.74 2.76
C ALA A 62 9.68 3.97 3.20
N LEU A 63 8.49 4.59 3.17
CA LEU A 63 7.22 3.92 3.45
C LEU A 63 6.95 2.77 2.49
N LYS A 64 7.15 2.97 1.18
CA LYS A 64 6.99 1.90 0.19
C LYS A 64 7.92 0.73 0.51
N ARG A 65 9.19 1.01 0.78
CA ARG A 65 10.20 0.00 1.16
C ARG A 65 9.73 -0.77 2.40
N HIS A 66 9.37 -0.08 3.47
CA HIS A 66 8.88 -0.66 4.72
C HIS A 66 7.70 -1.60 4.50
N LEU A 67 6.66 -1.15 3.80
CA LEU A 67 5.45 -1.93 3.56
C LEU A 67 5.68 -3.12 2.61
N THR A 68 6.73 -3.09 1.79
CA THR A 68 7.12 -4.21 0.91
C THR A 68 8.13 -5.16 1.54
N GLY A 69 8.59 -4.90 2.76
CA GLY A 69 9.54 -5.76 3.47
C GLY A 69 11.01 -5.44 3.24
N ASP A 70 11.33 -4.28 2.68
CA ASP A 70 12.70 -3.77 2.69
C ASP A 70 12.94 -3.04 4.01
N TRP A 71 13.66 -3.68 4.92
CA TRP A 71 13.95 -3.19 6.27
C TRP A 71 15.09 -2.15 6.34
N GLY A 72 15.55 -1.63 5.20
CA GLY A 72 16.57 -0.60 5.13
C GLY A 72 17.90 -1.08 5.71
N ASP A 73 18.43 -0.41 6.73
CA ASP A 73 19.71 -0.71 7.39
C ASP A 73 19.59 -1.47 8.71
N CYS A 74 18.50 -2.21 8.92
CA CYS A 74 18.39 -3.14 10.05
C CYS A 74 19.50 -4.21 10.01
N CYS A 75 20.04 -4.57 11.18
CA CYS A 75 20.96 -5.71 11.33
C CYS A 75 20.25 -7.04 10.99
N PRO A 76 20.99 -8.13 10.73
CA PRO A 76 20.38 -9.43 10.39
C PRO A 76 19.33 -9.91 11.40
N GLU A 77 19.59 -9.75 12.69
CA GLU A 77 18.69 -10.13 13.77
C GLU A 77 17.42 -9.27 13.77
N GLY A 78 17.55 -7.96 13.52
CA GLY A 78 16.41 -7.04 13.41
C GLY A 78 15.54 -7.35 12.20
N ARG A 79 16.14 -7.74 11.07
CA ARG A 79 15.38 -8.20 9.90
C ARG A 79 14.62 -9.48 10.22
N GLN A 80 15.27 -10.45 10.85
CA GLN A 80 14.61 -11.70 11.24
C GLN A 80 13.49 -11.46 12.24
N ALA A 81 13.67 -10.53 13.18
CA ALA A 81 12.62 -10.13 14.12
C ALA A 81 11.41 -9.52 13.39
N ASN A 82 11.62 -8.69 12.35
CA ASN A 82 10.52 -8.19 11.52
C ASN A 82 9.80 -9.32 10.78
N GLU A 83 10.53 -10.27 10.20
CA GLU A 83 9.90 -11.41 9.51
C GLU A 83 9.02 -12.22 10.47
N LEU A 84 9.54 -12.51 11.68
CA LEU A 84 8.77 -13.20 12.72
C LEU A 84 7.58 -12.37 13.21
N ALA A 85 7.72 -11.05 13.33
CA ALA A 85 6.64 -10.16 13.72
C ALA A 85 5.47 -10.18 12.71
N LEU A 86 5.77 -10.30 11.41
CA LEU A 86 4.73 -10.44 10.38
C LEU A 86 3.96 -11.75 10.48
N GLU A 87 4.59 -12.84 10.95
CA GLU A 87 3.97 -14.15 11.09
C GLU A 87 3.23 -14.34 12.41
N LEU A 88 3.82 -13.86 13.51
CA LEU A 88 3.36 -14.11 14.87
C LEU A 88 2.55 -12.94 15.46
N GLY A 89 2.48 -11.81 14.75
CA GLY A 89 1.92 -10.58 15.24
C GLY A 89 2.93 -9.85 16.14
N GLY A 90 3.43 -8.72 15.66
CA GLY A 90 4.45 -7.95 16.36
C GLY A 90 4.71 -6.62 15.67
N ARG A 91 5.37 -5.72 16.39
CA ARG A 91 5.81 -4.42 15.85
C ARG A 91 6.88 -4.65 14.78
N VAL A 92 6.78 -3.94 13.68
CA VAL A 92 7.77 -3.93 12.60
C VAL A 92 8.57 -2.63 12.62
N PHE A 93 9.89 -2.73 12.44
CA PHE A 93 10.81 -1.60 12.56
C PHE A 93 11.78 -1.55 11.38
N SER A 94 11.84 -0.42 10.67
CA SER A 94 12.83 -0.17 9.60
C SER A 94 13.73 1.01 9.94
N VAL A 95 14.97 0.94 9.44
CA VAL A 95 15.97 2.00 9.54
C VAL A 95 16.29 2.54 8.14
N TYR A 96 16.19 3.84 7.92
CA TYR A 96 16.58 4.48 6.68
C TYR A 96 17.47 5.70 6.94
N HIS A 97 18.05 6.21 5.85
CA HIS A 97 18.85 7.42 5.85
C HIS A 97 18.30 8.38 4.79
N SER A 98 18.24 9.67 5.13
CA SER A 98 17.93 10.73 4.17
C SER A 98 19.07 10.89 3.16
N GLU A 99 18.85 11.70 2.11
CA GLU A 99 19.89 12.10 1.17
C GLU A 99 21.04 12.83 1.89
N ASP A 100 20.73 13.60 2.93
CA ASP A 100 21.69 14.26 3.83
C ASP A 100 22.27 13.32 4.91
N HIS A 101 22.06 12.00 4.78
CA HIS A 101 22.56 10.96 5.67
C HIS A 101 22.03 10.99 7.11
N HIS A 102 20.93 11.71 7.38
CA HIS A 102 20.26 11.64 8.68
C HIS A 102 19.50 10.34 8.83
N LYS A 103 19.74 9.64 9.94
CA LYS A 103 19.06 8.38 10.27
C LYS A 103 17.65 8.65 10.78
N PHE A 104 16.68 7.98 10.18
CA PHE A 104 15.28 8.03 10.60
C PHE A 104 14.65 6.63 10.56
N TRP A 105 13.55 6.47 11.29
CA TRP A 105 12.89 5.18 11.48
C TRP A 105 11.46 5.21 10.95
N ILE A 106 10.98 4.02 10.59
CA ILE A 106 9.56 3.76 10.33
C ILE A 106 9.14 2.58 11.19
N ILE A 107 8.11 2.78 12.00
CA ILE A 107 7.61 1.81 12.96
C ILE A 107 6.14 1.55 12.69
N THR A 108 5.76 0.30 12.50
CA THR A 108 4.36 -0.11 12.47
C THR A 108 4.04 -0.91 13.73
N GLU A 109 3.03 -0.48 14.48
CA GLU A 109 2.58 -1.16 15.71
C GLU A 109 2.07 -2.58 15.44
N ALA A 110 2.04 -3.45 16.47
CA ALA A 110 1.80 -4.88 16.30
C ALA A 110 0.42 -5.25 15.71
N ASP A 111 -0.57 -4.36 15.84
CA ASP A 111 -1.90 -4.52 15.26
C ASP A 111 -2.02 -3.90 13.85
N HIS A 112 -0.91 -3.33 13.34
CA HIS A 112 -0.82 -2.61 12.08
C HIS A 112 -1.85 -1.49 11.92
N THR A 113 -2.29 -0.89 13.02
CA THR A 113 -3.23 0.24 13.01
C THR A 113 -2.53 1.60 12.89
N LEU A 114 -1.24 1.67 13.20
CA LEU A 114 -0.45 2.90 13.19
C LEU A 114 0.95 2.64 12.63
N THR A 115 1.34 3.45 11.66
CA THR A 115 2.71 3.59 11.16
C THR A 115 3.23 4.99 11.48
N THR A 116 4.36 5.07 12.18
CA THR A 116 5.02 6.34 12.52
C THR A 116 6.34 6.48 11.78
N VAL A 117 6.54 7.63 11.14
CA VAL A 117 7.82 8.09 10.60
C VAL A 117 8.42 9.10 11.60
N LEU A 118 9.63 8.85 12.08
CA LEU A 118 10.27 9.66 13.11
C LEU A 118 11.78 9.74 12.94
N MET A 119 12.38 10.84 13.41
CA MET A 119 13.84 10.92 13.53
C MET A 119 14.31 10.07 14.70
N GLN A 120 15.58 9.66 14.69
CA GLN A 120 16.16 8.90 15.81
C GLN A 120 16.09 9.65 17.16
N ASP A 121 16.11 10.99 17.12
CA ASP A 121 16.11 11.84 18.32
C ASP A 121 14.70 12.04 18.92
N ASP A 122 13.64 11.61 18.20
CA ASP A 122 12.25 11.69 18.68
C ASP A 122 11.87 10.51 19.58
N TYR A 123 12.78 9.56 19.78
CA TYR A 123 12.58 8.32 20.54
C TYR A 123 13.46 8.27 21.78
#